data_AF-A0A2V9Z190-F1
#
_entry.id   AF-A0A2V9Z190-F1
#
_cell.length_a   1.000
_cell.length_b   1.000
_cell.length_c   1.000
_cell.angle_alpha   90.00
_cell.angle_beta   90.00
_cell.angle_gamma   90.00
#
_symmetry.space_group_name_H-M   'P 1'
#
loop_
_entity.id
_entity.type
_entity.pdbx_description
1 polymer ?
#
loop_
_entity_poly.entity_id
_entity_poly.type
_entity_poly.pdbx_seq_one_letter_code
_entity_poly.pdbx_strand_id
1 'polypeptide(L)'
;MRTRSIALSRIESETFDVCVIGGGATGAGCALDAQLRGLKTVLFDAGDFASATSSASTKLVHGGVRYLRQAIAELDVGQYHVVRRALRERKLMLPSPSR
;
A
#
# COMPACT_ATOMS: atom_id res chain seq x y z
N MET A 1 -12.90 -4.74 -22.16
CA MET A 1 -12.04 -3.87 -21.34
C MET A 1 -11.85 -2.49 -22.00
N ARG A 2 -12.85 -1.59 -21.98
CA ARG A 2 -12.70 -0.25 -22.61
C ARG A 2 -11.68 0.65 -21.89
N THR A 3 -11.65 0.59 -20.56
CA THR A 3 -10.77 1.43 -19.73
C THR A 3 -9.28 1.14 -19.95
N ARG A 4 -8.91 -0.13 -20.15
CA ARG A 4 -7.51 -0.53 -20.44
C ARG A 4 -7.02 0.00 -21.79
N SER A 5 -7.83 -0.12 -22.84
CA SER A 5 -7.46 0.38 -24.17
C SER A 5 -7.24 1.90 -24.16
N ILE A 6 -8.10 2.65 -23.44
CA ILE A 6 -7.93 4.10 -23.26
C ILE A 6 -6.65 4.42 -22.48
N ALA A 7 -6.35 3.65 -21.42
CA ALA A 7 -5.12 3.85 -20.66
C ALA A 7 -3.87 3.66 -21.53
N LEU A 8 -3.85 2.63 -22.39
CA LEU A 8 -2.75 2.37 -23.31
C LEU A 8 -2.55 3.50 -24.32
N SER A 9 -3.62 4.01 -24.94
CA SER A 9 -3.48 5.14 -25.89
C SER A 9 -2.96 6.42 -25.21
N ARG A 10 -3.33 6.65 -23.94
CA ARG A 10 -2.79 7.77 -23.16
C ARG A 10 -1.32 7.56 -22.86
N ILE A 11 -0.89 6.33 -22.54
CA ILE A 11 0.52 6.03 -22.27
C ILE A 11 1.41 6.31 -23.49
N GLU A 12 0.92 6.04 -24.71
CA GLU A 12 1.66 6.32 -25.94
C GLU A 12 1.75 7.81 -26.30
N SER A 13 0.77 8.62 -25.88
CA SER A 13 0.62 10.02 -26.30
C SER A 13 0.95 11.05 -25.22
N GLU A 14 1.12 10.62 -23.98
CA GLU A 14 1.28 11.48 -22.83
C GLU A 14 2.58 11.20 -22.05
N THR A 15 3.18 12.24 -21.47
CA THR A 15 4.25 12.09 -20.47
C THR A 15 3.67 11.94 -19.07
N PHE A 16 4.41 11.27 -18.19
CA PHE A 16 4.05 11.04 -16.78
C PHE A 16 5.19 11.49 -15.87
N ASP A 17 4.85 12.01 -14.71
CA ASP A 17 5.80 12.44 -13.68
C ASP A 17 6.30 11.25 -12.84
N VAL A 18 5.42 10.25 -12.64
CA VAL A 18 5.70 9.07 -11.81
C VAL A 18 5.27 7.80 -12.54
N CYS A 19 6.19 6.84 -12.61
CA CYS A 19 5.93 5.48 -13.07
C CYS A 19 6.07 4.50 -11.90
N VAL A 20 5.01 3.74 -11.61
CA VAL A 20 4.99 2.71 -10.57
C VAL A 20 4.96 1.34 -11.23
N ILE A 21 5.89 0.46 -10.83
CA ILE A 21 5.98 -0.92 -11.32
C ILE A 21 5.55 -1.87 -10.21
N GLY A 22 4.50 -2.64 -10.46
CA GLY A 22 3.86 -3.56 -9.53
C GLY A 22 2.59 -2.97 -8.90
N GLY A 23 1.44 -3.61 -9.13
CA GLY A 23 0.12 -3.28 -8.61
C GLY A 23 -0.27 -4.07 -7.36
N GLY A 24 0.71 -4.44 -6.53
CA GLY A 24 0.48 -4.91 -5.17
C GLY A 24 0.12 -3.76 -4.20
N ALA A 25 -0.11 -4.08 -2.93
CA ALA A 25 -0.54 -3.11 -1.92
C ALA A 25 0.39 -1.87 -1.83
N THR A 26 1.72 -2.10 -1.90
CA THR A 26 2.70 -1.01 -1.87
C THR A 26 2.61 -0.12 -3.10
N GLY A 27 2.62 -0.70 -4.31
CA GLY A 27 2.59 0.08 -5.54
C GLY A 27 1.27 0.82 -5.73
N ALA A 28 0.14 0.20 -5.39
CA ALA A 28 -1.16 0.87 -5.36
C ALA A 28 -1.17 2.07 -4.38
N GLY A 29 -0.58 1.91 -3.19
CA GLY A 29 -0.44 3.00 -2.22
C GLY A 29 0.45 4.14 -2.72
N CYS A 30 1.59 3.83 -3.35
CA CYS A 30 2.47 4.82 -3.96
C CYS A 30 1.78 5.58 -5.10
N ALA A 31 1.06 4.87 -5.97
CA ALA A 31 0.34 5.50 -7.07
C ALA A 31 -0.78 6.41 -6.58
N LEU A 32 -1.50 6.00 -5.54
CA LEU A 32 -2.51 6.83 -4.89
C LEU A 32 -1.90 8.09 -4.27
N ASP A 33 -0.81 7.95 -3.50
CA ASP A 33 -0.14 9.10 -2.88
C ASP A 33 0.39 10.09 -3.93
N ALA A 34 1.01 9.60 -5.00
CA ALA A 34 1.48 10.45 -6.11
C ALA A 34 0.31 11.20 -6.78
N GLN A 35 -0.79 10.50 -7.06
CA GLN A 35 -1.98 11.10 -7.66
C GLN A 35 -2.64 12.13 -6.74
N LEU A 36 -2.72 11.89 -5.43
CA LEU A 36 -3.25 12.82 -4.43
C LEU A 36 -2.39 14.08 -4.29
N ARG A 37 -1.10 14.01 -4.65
CA ARG A 37 -0.19 15.16 -4.74
C ARG A 37 -0.29 15.91 -6.07
N GLY A 38 -1.17 15.47 -6.99
CA GLY A 38 -1.37 16.09 -8.29
C GLY A 38 -0.35 15.67 -9.35
N LEU A 39 0.46 14.65 -9.09
CA LEU A 39 1.44 14.13 -10.05
C LEU A 39 0.76 13.23 -11.08
N LYS A 40 1.11 13.40 -12.34
CA LYS A 40 0.60 12.56 -13.41
C LYS A 40 1.24 11.17 -13.33
N THR A 41 0.46 10.21 -12.88
CA THR A 41 0.97 8.90 -12.46
C THR A 41 0.50 7.78 -13.39
N VAL A 42 1.41 6.87 -13.74
CA VAL A 42 1.10 5.60 -14.41
C VAL A 42 1.54 4.42 -13.55
N LEU A 43 0.74 3.36 -13.51
CA LEU A 43 1.04 2.12 -12.81
C LEU A 43 0.93 0.94 -13.76
N PHE A 44 1.93 0.06 -13.72
CA PHE A 44 1.96 -1.19 -14.48
C PHE A 44 1.98 -2.39 -13.55
N ASP A 45 1.17 -3.40 -13.85
CA ASP A 45 1.27 -4.73 -13.24
C ASP A 45 1.41 -5.77 -14.36
N ALA A 46 2.24 -6.80 -14.13
CA ALA A 46 2.47 -7.87 -15.09
C ALA A 46 1.34 -8.92 -15.08
N GLY A 47 0.63 -9.06 -13.95
CA GLY A 47 -0.52 -9.94 -13.76
C GLY A 47 -1.80 -9.17 -13.49
N ASP A 48 -2.62 -9.71 -12.58
CA ASP A 48 -3.78 -9.00 -12.04
C ASP A 48 -3.40 -8.22 -10.77
N PHE A 49 -4.16 -7.18 -10.45
CA PHE A 49 -3.89 -6.35 -9.28
C PHE A 49 -3.90 -7.19 -8.00
N ALA A 50 -2.95 -6.93 -7.12
CA ALA A 50 -2.73 -7.66 -5.86
C ALA A 50 -2.48 -9.18 -5.99
N SER A 51 -2.30 -9.73 -7.19
CA SER A 51 -2.25 -11.18 -7.44
C SER A 51 -1.13 -11.95 -6.73
N ALA A 52 -0.03 -11.30 -6.36
CA ALA A 52 1.09 -11.92 -5.62
C ALA A 52 0.88 -11.88 -4.09
N THR A 53 1.93 -11.58 -3.32
CA THR A 53 1.94 -11.57 -1.84
C THR A 53 0.81 -10.75 -1.20
N SER A 54 0.35 -9.70 -1.89
CA SER A 54 -0.76 -8.86 -1.39
C SER A 54 -2.08 -9.63 -1.24
N SER A 55 -2.34 -10.66 -2.06
CA SER A 55 -3.51 -11.54 -1.93
C SER A 55 -3.26 -12.72 -0.97
N ALA A 56 -1.99 -13.15 -0.85
CA ALA A 56 -1.55 -14.30 -0.05
C ALA A 56 -1.25 -13.96 1.43
N SER A 57 -1.93 -12.96 1.99
CA SER A 57 -1.82 -12.62 3.42
C SER A 57 -2.84 -13.37 4.28
N THR A 58 -2.70 -13.27 5.60
CA THR A 58 -3.69 -13.72 6.59
C THR A 58 -4.99 -12.90 6.56
N LYS A 59 -5.05 -11.83 5.75
CA LYS A 59 -6.20 -10.93 5.59
C LYS A 59 -6.61 -10.24 6.90
N LEU A 60 -5.65 -10.04 7.80
CA LEU A 60 -5.83 -9.35 9.08
C LEU A 60 -4.97 -8.09 9.15
N VAL A 61 -5.58 -6.94 9.47
CA VAL A 61 -4.85 -5.72 9.82
C VAL A 61 -4.55 -5.77 11.32
N HIS A 62 -3.32 -6.13 11.69
CA HIS A 62 -2.94 -6.35 13.08
C HIS A 62 -1.74 -5.48 13.53
N GLY A 63 -1.70 -5.14 14.82
CA GLY A 63 -0.58 -4.40 15.44
C GLY A 63 0.68 -5.24 15.69
N GLY A 64 0.61 -6.56 15.49
CA GLY A 64 1.77 -7.45 15.61
C GLY A 64 2.15 -7.76 17.07
N VAL A 65 1.21 -8.33 17.83
CA VAL A 65 1.40 -8.63 19.27
C VAL A 65 2.63 -9.51 19.55
N ARG A 66 3.05 -10.32 18.57
CA ARG A 66 4.28 -11.12 18.63
C ARG A 66 5.53 -10.24 18.80
N TYR A 67 5.58 -9.12 18.08
CA TYR A 67 6.71 -8.19 18.14
C TYR A 67 6.74 -7.42 19.46
N LEU A 68 5.58 -7.18 20.08
CA LEU A 68 5.51 -6.54 21.41
C LEU A 68 6.20 -7.39 22.49
N ARG A 69 6.08 -8.72 22.40
CA ARG A 69 6.78 -9.64 23.31
C ARG A 69 8.30 -9.46 23.21
N GLN A 70 8.84 -9.43 21.99
CA GLN A 70 10.28 -9.23 21.75
C GLN A 70 10.72 -7.85 22.25
N ALA A 71 9.94 -6.80 21.94
CA ALA A 71 10.23 -5.44 22.39
C ALA A 71 10.36 -5.31 23.91
N ILE A 72 9.55 -6.03 24.68
CA ILE A 72 9.56 -5.98 26.15
C ILE A 72 10.61 -6.94 26.72
N ALA A 73 10.62 -8.19 26.28
CA ALA A 73 11.48 -9.23 26.85
C ALA A 73 12.96 -9.02 26.52
N GLU A 74 13.27 -8.49 25.34
CA GLU A 74 14.62 -8.29 24.84
C GLU A 74 15.03 -6.81 24.85
N LEU A 75 14.17 -5.91 25.34
CA LEU A 75 14.37 -4.45 25.29
C LEU A 75 14.64 -3.92 23.86
N ASP A 76 14.07 -4.58 22.85
CA ASP A 76 14.24 -4.20 21.44
C ASP A 76 13.34 -3.00 21.06
N VAL A 77 13.96 -1.82 21.01
CA VAL A 77 13.32 -0.56 20.61
C VAL A 77 12.84 -0.59 19.15
N GLY A 78 13.51 -1.32 18.26
CA GLY A 78 13.09 -1.50 16.88
C GLY A 78 11.74 -2.20 16.77
N GLN A 79 11.55 -3.29 17.51
CA GLN A 79 10.25 -3.99 17.56
C GLN A 79 9.17 -3.13 18.21
N TYR A 80 9.51 -2.34 19.22
CA TYR A 80 8.58 -1.36 19.79
C TYR A 80 8.06 -0.38 18.73
N HIS A 81 8.96 0.15 17.88
CA HIS A 81 8.58 1.06 16.80
C HIS A 81 7.68 0.40 15.75
N VAL A 82 7.93 -0.88 15.41
CA VAL A 82 7.06 -1.64 14.49
C VAL A 82 5.64 -1.73 15.03
N VAL A 83 5.48 -2.15 16.29
CA VAL A 83 4.16 -2.28 16.93
C VAL A 83 3.45 -0.92 16.99
N ARG A 84 4.16 0.12 17.44
CA ARG A 84 3.60 1.48 17.55
C ARG A 84 3.14 2.01 16.20
N ARG A 85 3.93 1.80 15.13
CA ARG A 85 3.54 2.21 13.77
C ARG A 85 2.34 1.41 13.28
N ALA A 86 2.35 0.08 13.41
CA ALA A 86 1.26 -0.78 12.96
C ALA A 86 -0.08 -0.42 13.64
N LEU A 87 -0.09 -0.14 14.94
CA LEU A 87 -1.28 0.30 15.66
C LEU A 87 -1.78 1.69 15.18
N ARG A 88 -0.86 2.62 14.92
CA ARG A 88 -1.20 3.95 14.40
C ARG A 88 -1.82 3.86 13.01
N GLU A 89 -1.19 3.14 12.08
CA GLU A 89 -1.70 2.96 10.71
C GLU A 89 -3.06 2.26 10.72
N ARG A 90 -3.25 1.23 11.57
CA ARG A 90 -4.55 0.56 11.71
C ARG A 90 -5.65 1.52 12.13
N LYS A 91 -5.37 2.47 13.03
CA LYS A 91 -6.35 3.50 13.43
C LYS A 91 -6.72 4.41 12.25
N LEU A 92 -5.78 4.73 11.36
CA LEU A 92 -6.03 5.55 10.18
C LEU A 92 -6.82 4.81 9.09
N MET A 93 -6.62 3.50 8.96
CA MET A 93 -7.32 2.65 7.98
C MET A 93 -8.77 2.37 8.37
N LEU A 94 -9.08 2.34 9.66
CA LEU A 94 -10.43 2.06 10.13
C LEU A 94 -11.30 3.33 10.04
N PRO A 95 -12.54 3.21 9.54
CA PRO A 95 -13.48 4.32 9.56
C PRO A 95 -13.68 4.77 11.01
N SER A 96 -13.72 6.09 11.22
CA SER A 96 -14.13 6.61 12.52
C SER A 96 -15.54 6.09 12.81
N PRO A 97 -15.84 5.58 14.02
CA PRO A 97 -17.22 5.31 14.38
C PRO A 97 -18.01 6.59 14.11
N SER A 98 -19.11 6.46 13.38
CA SER A 98 -20.06 7.54 13.17
C SER A 98 -20.37 8.15 14.53
N ARG A 99 -20.07 9.45 14.68
CA ARG A 99 -20.63 10.22 15.79
C ARG A 99 -22.13 10.35 15.60
#